data_AF-A0A1R1DGP1-F1
#
_entry.id   AF-A0A1R1DGP1-F1
#
_cell.length_a   1.000
_cell.length_b   1.000
_cell.length_c   1.000
_cell.angle_alpha   90.00
_cell.angle_beta   90.00
_cell.angle_gamma   90.00
#
_symmetry.space_group_name_H-M   'P 1'
#
loop_
_entity.id
_entity.type
_entity.pdbx_description
1 polymer ?
#
loop_
_entity_poly.entity_id
_entity_poly.type
_entity_poly.pdbx_seq_one_letter_code
_entity_poly.pdbx_strand_id
1 'polypeptide(L)'
;MVKFIGEPHLLVNVKPPIGTIKHIRFDANGEFITGNELLILRMHHRFDSVPAVGSEPSEEMTDDLELQINEFTETKQYICKKCDFTTAGKGDLMVHYRQAHPKEE
;
A
#
# COMPACT_ATOMS: atom_id res chain seq x y z
N MET A 1 -0.69 -15.86 -9.79
CA MET A 1 0.24 -15.87 -8.64
C MET A 1 1.54 -15.23 -9.10
N VAL A 2 2.15 -14.38 -8.31
CA VAL A 2 3.39 -13.67 -8.67
C VAL A 2 4.50 -14.07 -7.71
N LYS A 3 5.71 -14.25 -8.23
CA LYS A 3 6.92 -14.51 -7.45
C LYS A 3 7.72 -13.21 -7.33
N PHE A 4 8.09 -12.86 -6.11
CA PHE A 4 9.00 -11.76 -5.78
C PHE A 4 10.34 -12.31 -5.37
N ILE A 5 11.42 -11.65 -5.78
CA ILE A 5 12.80 -12.00 -5.45
C ILE A 5 13.38 -10.93 -4.51
N GLY A 6 14.09 -11.37 -3.48
CA GLY A 6 14.68 -10.50 -2.46
C GLY A 6 15.82 -11.21 -1.72
N GLU A 7 16.24 -10.64 -0.60
CA GLU A 7 17.29 -11.24 0.23
C GLU A 7 16.80 -12.51 0.94
N PRO A 8 17.67 -13.54 1.11
CA PRO A 8 17.30 -14.77 1.78
C PRO A 8 16.89 -14.49 3.24
N HIS A 9 15.80 -15.12 3.68
CA HIS A 9 15.20 -14.92 5.00
C HIS A 9 14.76 -13.48 5.32
N LEU A 10 14.66 -12.60 4.32
CA LEU A 10 14.27 -11.20 4.52
C LEU A 10 12.87 -11.11 5.13
N LEU A 11 12.75 -10.32 6.19
CA LEU A 11 11.47 -10.01 6.83
C LEU A 11 11.02 -8.61 6.40
N VAL A 12 9.94 -8.55 5.62
CA VAL A 12 9.33 -7.30 5.15
C VAL A 12 8.12 -6.98 6.01
N ASN A 13 8.18 -5.85 6.72
CA ASN A 13 7.02 -5.32 7.43
C ASN A 13 6.05 -4.64 6.46
N VAL A 14 4.79 -5.03 6.53
CA VAL A 14 3.70 -4.54 5.69
C VAL A 14 2.96 -3.46 6.48
N LYS A 15 3.20 -2.20 6.14
CA LYS A 15 2.54 -1.03 6.75
C LYS A 15 1.89 -0.18 5.66
N PRO A 16 0.58 0.13 5.74
CA PRO A 16 -0.41 -0.44 6.67
C PRO A 16 -0.60 -1.95 6.48
N PRO A 17 -1.08 -2.70 7.49
CA PRO A 17 -1.32 -4.14 7.34
C PRO A 17 -2.40 -4.42 6.28
N ILE A 18 -2.23 -5.49 5.52
CA ILE A 18 -3.21 -5.93 4.51
C ILE A 18 -4.06 -7.03 5.18
N GLY A 19 -5.23 -6.65 5.68
CA GLY A 19 -6.04 -7.53 6.53
C GLY A 19 -5.26 -7.99 7.77
N THR A 20 -5.07 -9.30 7.92
CA THR A 20 -4.28 -9.89 9.02
C THR A 20 -2.78 -9.96 8.74
N ILE A 21 -2.34 -9.64 7.52
CA ILE A 21 -0.94 -9.77 7.08
C ILE A 21 -0.15 -8.53 7.51
N LYS A 22 0.75 -8.72 8.48
CA LYS A 22 1.60 -7.66 9.06
C LYS A 22 3.05 -7.75 8.62
N HIS A 23 3.52 -8.95 8.30
CA HIS A 23 4.88 -9.20 7.87
C HIS A 23 4.89 -10.33 6.83
N ILE A 24 5.83 -10.23 5.90
CA ILE A 24 6.14 -11.22 4.89
C ILE A 24 7.56 -11.67 5.15
N ARG A 25 7.82 -12.98 5.02
CA ARG A 25 9.17 -13.53 5.11
C ARG A 25 9.50 -14.23 3.81
N PHE A 26 10.64 -13.87 3.22
CA PHE A 26 11.22 -14.57 2.09
C PHE A 26 11.87 -15.87 2.55
N ASP A 27 11.90 -16.87 1.66
CA ASP A 27 12.49 -18.16 1.98
C ASP A 27 14.04 -18.12 1.95
N ALA A 28 14.68 -19.29 2.08
CA ALA A 28 16.13 -19.42 2.07
C ALA A 28 16.78 -19.06 0.72
N ASN A 29 16.01 -19.08 -0.37
CA ASN A 29 16.45 -18.68 -1.70
C ASN A 29 16.17 -17.21 -1.99
N GLY A 30 15.51 -16.50 -1.06
CA GLY A 30 15.08 -15.13 -1.29
C GLY A 30 13.86 -15.07 -2.21
N GLU A 31 13.02 -16.10 -2.22
CA GLU A 31 11.80 -16.14 -3.03
C GLU A 31 10.55 -15.97 -2.14
N PHE A 32 9.54 -15.26 -2.65
CA PHE A 32 8.23 -15.14 -2.02
C PHE A 32 7.13 -15.22 -3.09
N ILE A 33 6.17 -16.14 -2.93
CA ILE A 33 5.06 -16.32 -3.87
C ILE A 33 3.75 -15.92 -3.21
N THR A 34 2.98 -15.07 -3.88
CA THR A 34 1.66 -14.66 -3.39
C THR A 34 0.62 -14.62 -4.52
N GLY A 35 -0.63 -14.93 -4.17
CA GLY A 35 -1.80 -14.73 -5.02
C GLY A 35 -2.65 -13.53 -4.60
N ASN A 36 -2.25 -12.81 -3.55
CA ASN A 36 -3.00 -11.68 -3.02
C ASN A 36 -2.70 -10.42 -3.84
N GLU A 37 -3.69 -9.93 -4.57
CA GLU A 37 -3.58 -8.81 -5.51
C GLU A 37 -3.04 -7.53 -4.84
N LEU A 38 -3.45 -7.22 -3.61
CA LEU A 38 -2.93 -6.06 -2.86
C LEU A 38 -1.46 -6.18 -2.51
N LEU A 39 -1.03 -7.38 -2.10
CA LEU A 39 0.38 -7.65 -1.83
C LEU A 39 1.21 -7.59 -3.09
N ILE A 40 0.68 -8.10 -4.19
CA ILE A 40 1.31 -8.05 -5.51
C ILE A 40 1.54 -6.59 -5.89
N LEU A 41 0.49 -5.77 -5.88
CA LEU A 41 0.55 -4.33 -6.18
C LEU A 41 1.62 -3.61 -5.34
N ARG A 42 1.64 -3.85 -4.01
CA ARG A 42 2.62 -3.21 -3.13
C ARG A 42 4.06 -3.70 -3.36
N MET A 43 4.25 -4.99 -3.62
CA MET A 43 5.59 -5.55 -3.78
C MET A 43 6.22 -5.22 -5.13
N HIS A 44 5.43 -5.02 -6.20
CA HIS A 44 5.95 -4.60 -7.51
C HIS A 44 6.73 -3.27 -7.46
N HIS A 45 6.36 -2.36 -6.55
CA HIS A 45 7.10 -1.09 -6.38
C HIS A 45 8.40 -1.25 -5.57
N ARG A 46 8.57 -2.35 -4.83
CA ARG A 46 9.67 -2.51 -3.87
C ARG A 46 10.66 -3.63 -4.21
N PHE A 47 10.22 -4.64 -4.95
CA PHE A 47 10.99 -5.84 -5.26
C PHE A 47 10.81 -6.22 -6.72
N ASP A 48 11.87 -6.75 -7.33
CA ASP A 48 11.78 -7.39 -8.63
C ASP A 48 10.79 -8.55 -8.58
N SER A 49 9.84 -8.51 -9.52
CA SER A 49 8.81 -9.52 -9.68
C SER A 49 9.07 -10.33 -10.95
N VAL A 50 8.94 -11.65 -10.87
CA VAL A 50 8.93 -12.53 -12.03
C VAL A 50 7.57 -13.23 -12.07
N PRO A 51 6.85 -13.23 -13.21
CA PRO A 51 5.64 -14.03 -13.33
C PRO A 51 6.02 -15.49 -13.07
N ALA A 52 5.35 -16.13 -12.12
CA ALA A 52 5.61 -17.52 -11.78
C ALA A 52 5.15 -18.39 -12.96
N VAL A 53 6.11 -18.84 -13.79
CA VAL A 53 6.00 -19.78 -14.92
C VAL A 53 4.55 -20.06 -15.37
N GLY A 54 4.11 -19.36 -16.42
CA GLY A 54 2.81 -19.61 -17.07
C GLY A 54 1.93 -18.40 -17.35
N SER A 55 2.42 -17.16 -17.23
CA SER A 55 1.65 -15.96 -17.58
C SER A 55 2.59 -14.90 -18.16
N GLU A 56 2.34 -14.49 -19.40
CA GLU A 56 3.12 -13.46 -20.11
C GLU A 56 3.03 -12.09 -19.39
N PRO A 57 4.10 -11.28 -19.40
CA PRO A 57 4.12 -9.97 -18.75
C PRO A 57 3.32 -8.95 -19.58
N SER A 58 2.33 -8.28 -18.99
CA SER A 58 1.73 -7.08 -19.57
C SER A 58 2.56 -5.87 -19.13
N GLU A 59 3.36 -5.36 -20.06
CA GLU A 59 4.33 -4.29 -19.90
C GLU A 59 3.67 -2.91 -19.83
N GLU A 60 2.91 -2.56 -18.80
CA GLU A 60 2.41 -1.18 -18.65
C GLU A 60 2.62 -0.69 -17.21
N MET A 61 3.82 -0.17 -16.96
CA MET A 61 4.17 0.64 -15.80
C MET A 61 3.58 2.03 -15.98
N THR A 62 2.46 2.33 -15.32
CA THR A 62 1.86 3.67 -15.33
C THR A 62 1.61 4.18 -13.92
N ASP A 63 1.96 5.45 -13.72
CA ASP A 63 1.69 6.32 -12.56
C ASP A 63 0.24 6.21 -12.01
N ASP A 64 -0.70 5.77 -12.85
CA ASP A 64 -2.11 5.53 -12.52
C ASP A 64 -2.34 4.54 -11.37
N LEU A 65 -1.38 3.67 -11.07
CA LEU A 65 -1.53 2.63 -10.04
C LEU A 65 -1.37 3.16 -8.60
N GLU A 66 -0.72 4.31 -8.40
CA GLU A 66 -0.65 4.97 -7.08
C GLU A 66 -2.04 5.40 -6.59
N LEU A 67 -2.89 5.88 -7.51
CA LEU A 67 -4.28 6.23 -7.22
C LEU A 67 -5.10 4.99 -6.89
N GLN A 68 -4.85 3.86 -7.57
CA GLN A 68 -5.58 2.62 -7.37
C GLN A 68 -5.23 1.93 -6.02
N ILE A 69 -3.98 2.03 -5.58
CA ILE A 69 -3.55 1.53 -4.25
C ILE A 69 -4.18 2.38 -3.13
N ASN A 70 -4.34 3.69 -3.34
CA ASN A 70 -4.97 4.59 -2.37
C ASN A 70 -6.49 4.37 -2.27
N GLU A 71 -7.12 3.83 -3.31
CA GLU A 71 -8.54 3.45 -3.33
C GLU A 71 -8.78 2.07 -2.67
N PHE A 72 -7.88 1.10 -2.90
CA PHE A 72 -8.02 -0.26 -2.37
C PHE A 72 -7.48 -0.41 -0.93
N THR A 73 -6.53 0.45 -0.53
CA THR A 73 -6.19 0.60 0.87
C THR A 73 -7.15 1.59 1.48
N GLU A 74 -8.07 1.10 2.32
CA GLU A 74 -8.85 1.93 3.24
C GLU A 74 -7.94 2.59 4.31
N THR A 75 -6.76 3.11 3.93
CA THR A 75 -6.20 4.25 4.64
C THR A 75 -7.16 5.39 4.38
N LYS A 76 -8.19 5.44 5.22
CA LYS A 76 -9.21 6.48 5.27
C LYS A 76 -8.47 7.80 5.48
N GLN A 77 -8.01 8.40 4.39
CA GLN A 77 -7.45 9.74 4.38
C GLN A 77 -8.61 10.63 4.83
N TYR A 78 -8.41 11.28 5.97
CA TYR A 78 -9.38 12.16 6.58
C TYR A 78 -9.27 13.51 5.88
N ILE A 79 -10.11 13.70 4.87
CA ILE A 79 -10.21 14.94 4.09
C ILE A 79 -11.13 15.91 4.85
N CYS A 80 -10.70 17.16 4.96
CA CYS A 80 -11.51 18.23 5.51
C CYS A 80 -12.64 18.60 4.54
N LYS A 81 -13.86 18.78 5.07
CA LYS A 81 -15.02 19.19 4.24
C LYS A 81 -15.06 20.68 3.92
N LYS A 82 -14.21 21.49 4.57
CA LYS A 82 -14.20 22.96 4.42
C LYS A 82 -12.98 23.47 3.64
N CYS A 83 -11.96 22.63 3.43
CA CYS A 83 -10.78 22.94 2.62
C CYS A 83 -10.11 21.65 2.11
N ASP A 84 -9.14 21.78 1.22
CA ASP A 84 -8.40 20.67 0.61
C ASP A 84 -7.33 20.03 1.53
N PHE A 85 -7.50 20.14 2.85
CA PHE A 85 -6.59 19.54 3.82
C PHE A 85 -6.87 18.04 3.98
N THR A 86 -5.84 17.22 3.80
CA THR A 86 -5.93 15.75 3.86
C THR A 86 -4.93 15.21 4.87
N THR A 87 -5.36 14.30 5.74
CA THR A 87 -4.48 13.71 6.75
C THR A 87 -4.73 12.22 6.96
N ALA A 88 -3.69 11.47 7.33
CA ALA A 88 -3.78 10.04 7.63
C ALA A 88 -4.45 9.74 8.99
N GLY A 89 -4.61 10.75 9.86
CA GLY A 89 -5.11 10.59 11.23
C GLY A 89 -6.43 11.32 11.49
N LYS A 90 -7.40 10.63 12.09
CA LYS A 90 -8.67 11.26 12.54
C LYS A 90 -8.41 12.38 13.57
N GLY A 91 -7.41 12.19 14.42
CA GLY A 91 -7.02 13.16 15.46
C GLY A 91 -6.54 14.46 14.84
N ASP A 92 -5.65 14.37 13.85
CA ASP A 92 -5.12 15.51 13.11
C ASP A 92 -6.23 16.26 12.37
N LEU A 93 -7.20 15.55 11.77
CA LEU A 93 -8.34 16.21 11.12
C LEU A 93 -9.18 17.00 12.13
N MET A 94 -9.41 16.47 13.33
CA MET A 94 -10.18 17.16 14.37
C MET A 94 -9.46 18.41 14.89
N VAL A 95 -8.12 18.35 15.06
CA VAL A 95 -7.32 19.51 15.45
C VAL A 95 -7.36 20.58 14.36
N HIS A 96 -7.16 20.17 13.10
CA HIS A 96 -7.29 21.05 11.94
C HIS A 96 -8.67 21.74 11.91
N TYR A 97 -9.76 20.99 12.10
CA TYR A 97 -11.11 21.55 12.08
C TYR A 97 -11.34 22.60 13.17
N ARG A 98 -10.70 22.45 14.35
CA ARG A 98 -10.80 23.43 15.44
C ARG A 98 -9.98 24.69 15.19
N GLN A 99 -8.80 24.55 14.58
CA GLN A 99 -7.88 25.67 14.36
C GLN A 99 -8.17 26.44 13.07
N ALA A 100 -8.41 25.73 11.96
CA ALA A 100 -8.60 26.32 10.64
C ALA A 100 -10.06 26.69 10.36
N HIS A 101 -11.00 26.05 11.05
CA HIS A 101 -12.43 26.27 10.87
C HIS A 101 -13.20 26.49 12.18
N PRO A 102 -12.75 27.43 13.03
CA PRO A 102 -13.49 27.78 14.24
C PRO A 102 -14.94 28.14 13.87
N LYS A 103 -15.89 27.64 14.66
CA LYS A 103 -17.26 28.15 14.57
C LYS A 103 -17.23 29.53 15.21
N GLU A 104 -17.31 30.57 14.39
CA GLU A 104 -17.75 31.87 14.89
C GLU A 104 -19.17 31.70 15.44
N GLU A 105 -19.36 32.14 16.68
CA GLU A 105 -20.61 32.07 17.45
C GLU A 105 -21.55 33.22 17.10
#